data_AF-U9UL58-F1
#
_entry.id   AF-U9UL58-F1
#
_cell.length_a   1.000
_cell.length_b   1.000
_cell.length_c   1.000
_cell.angle_alpha   90.00
_cell.angle_beta   90.00
_cell.angle_gamma   90.00
#
_symmetry.space_group_name_H-M   'P 1'
#
loop_
_entity.id
_entity.type
_entity.pdbx_description
1 polymer ?
#
loop_
_entity_poly.entity_id
_entity_poly.type
_entity_poly.pdbx_seq_one_letter_code
_entity_poly.pdbx_strand_id
1 'polypeptide(L)' 'WRNHKLHYPLLSKIARDYIGIPSTSVPSEQAFSKSGELINKRRNRLGDSAIEACMCLNSWIQ' A
#
# COMPACT_ATOMS: atom_id res chain seq x y z
N TRP A 1 -15.57 1.19 -13.11
CA TRP A 1 -15.58 -0.07 -13.88
C TRP A 1 -16.28 -1.27 -13.22
N ARG A 2 -16.36 -1.34 -11.88
CA ARG A 2 -17.04 -2.46 -11.19
C ARG A 2 -18.49 -2.68 -11.65
N ASN A 3 -19.29 -1.63 -11.72
CA ASN A 3 -20.71 -1.71 -12.10
C ASN A 3 -20.92 -2.03 -13.60
N HIS A 4 -19.94 -1.73 -14.45
CA HIS A 4 -20.00 -1.93 -15.90
C HIS A 4 -19.33 -3.22 -16.36
N LYS A 5 -18.91 -4.09 -15.43
CA LYS A 5 -18.16 -5.32 -15.72
C LYS A 5 -18.93 -6.30 -16.63
N LEU A 6 -20.27 -6.35 -16.50
CA LEU A 6 -21.11 -7.24 -17.31
C LEU A 6 -21.19 -6.80 -18.77
N HIS A 7 -21.32 -5.50 -19.02
CA HIS A 7 -21.39 -4.94 -20.38
C HIS A 7 -20.02 -4.85 -21.05
N TYR A 8 -18.96 -4.64 -20.25
CA TYR A 8 -17.59 -4.47 -20.76
C TYR A 8 -16.59 -5.34 -19.97
N PRO A 9 -16.61 -6.67 -20.17
CA PRO A 9 -15.80 -7.59 -19.37
C PRO A 9 -14.29 -7.45 -19.61
N LEU A 10 -13.87 -7.12 -20.84
CA LEU A 10 -12.46 -6.90 -21.16
C LEU A 10 -11.98 -5.55 -20.63
N LEU A 11 -12.72 -4.48 -20.92
CA LEU A 11 -12.34 -3.12 -20.54
C LEU A 11 -12.32 -2.94 -19.02
N SER A 12 -13.24 -3.58 -18.29
CA SER A 12 -13.25 -3.55 -16.82
C SER A 12 -12.09 -4.33 -16.17
N LYS A 13 -11.43 -5.26 -16.90
CA LYS A 13 -10.18 -5.88 -16.46
C LYS A 13 -9.02 -4.91 -16.66
N ILE A 14 -8.85 -4.40 -17.88
CA ILE A 14 -7.82 -3.40 -18.21
C ILE A 14 -7.89 -2.22 -17.24
N ALA A 15 -9.07 -1.66 -17.06
CA ALA A 15 -9.22 -0.50 -16.19
C ALA A 15 -8.92 -0.79 -14.71
N ARG A 16 -9.07 -2.03 -14.25
CA ARG A 16 -8.63 -2.40 -12.89
C ARG A 16 -7.11 -2.35 -12.77
N ASP A 17 -6.42 -2.84 -13.79
CA ASP A 17 -4.98 -2.94 -13.80
C ASP A 17 -4.33 -1.56 -13.96
N TYR A 18 -4.91 -0.67 -14.77
CA TYR A 18 -4.34 0.66 -15.04
C TYR A 18 -4.82 1.76 -14.10
N ILE A 19 -6.11 1.81 -13.74
CA ILE A 19 -6.65 2.91 -12.90
C ILE A 19 -6.28 2.69 -11.42
N GLY A 20 -5.97 1.44 -11.03
CA GLY A 20 -5.48 1.15 -9.69
C GLY A 20 -4.07 1.67 -9.39
N ILE A 21 -3.32 2.08 -10.42
CA ILE A 21 -1.95 2.57 -10.27
C ILE A 21 -1.99 3.98 -9.66
N PRO A 22 -1.34 4.22 -8.51
CA PRO A 22 -1.25 5.56 -7.96
C PRO A 22 -0.46 6.47 -8.91
N SER A 23 -0.97 7.69 -9.13
CA SER A 23 -0.31 8.66 -10.02
C SER A 23 0.97 9.26 -9.43
N THR A 24 1.22 9.08 -8.12
CA THR A 24 2.34 9.70 -7.38
C THR A 24 2.91 8.72 -6.35
N SER A 25 4.12 9.01 -5.86
CA SER A 25 4.79 8.29 -4.77
C SER A 25 4.24 8.62 -3.38
N VAL A 26 3.30 9.57 -3.27
CA VAL A 26 2.75 10.07 -2.00
C VAL A 26 2.25 8.95 -1.08
N PRO A 27 1.51 7.92 -1.55
CA PRO A 27 1.08 6.83 -0.68
C PRO A 27 2.25 6.08 -0.03
N SER A 28 3.33 5.85 -0.79
CA SER A 28 4.54 5.20 -0.29
C SER A 28 5.28 6.10 0.70
N GLU A 29 5.43 7.39 0.38
CA GLU A 29 6.07 8.38 1.28
C GLU A 29 5.31 8.52 2.60
N GLN A 30 3.97 8.47 2.56
CA GLN A 30 3.13 8.49 3.76
C GLN A 30 3.31 7.22 4.59
N ALA A 31 3.40 6.05 3.95
CA ALA A 31 3.67 4.79 4.64
C ALA A 31 5.06 4.81 5.33
N PHE A 32 6.09 5.30 4.64
CA PHE A 32 7.44 5.42 5.23
C PHE A 32 7.51 6.46 6.34
N SER A 33 6.81 7.58 6.20
CA SER A 33 6.74 8.61 7.25
C SER A 33 6.14 8.06 8.54
N LYS A 34 5.06 7.28 8.45
CA LYS A 34 4.48 6.54 9.59
C LYS A 34 5.46 5.52 10.17
N SER A 35 6.25 4.86 9.33
CA SER A 35 7.29 3.94 9.81
C SER A 35 8.40 4.62 10.60
N GLY A 36 8.63 5.91 10.43
CA GLY A 36 9.57 6.66 11.27
C GLY A 36 9.21 6.62 12.76
N GLU A 37 7.92 6.44 13.10
CA GLU A 37 7.48 6.24 14.48
C GLU A 37 7.77 4.82 14.99
N LEU A 38 7.70 3.82 14.10
CA LEU A 38 8.01 2.43 14.40
C LEU A 38 9.52 2.25 14.68
N ILE A 39 10.36 2.94 13.89
CA ILE A 39 11.82 2.95 13.99
C ILE A 39 12.26 4.23 14.73
N ASN A 40 11.90 4.36 16.00
CA ASN A 40 12.36 5.47 16.83
C ASN A 40 13.73 5.16 17.47
N LYS A 41 14.55 6.17 17.80
CA LYS A 41 15.85 6.03 18.49
C LYS A 41 15.78 5.18 19.78
N ARG A 42 14.60 5.04 20.39
CA ARG A 42 14.34 4.21 21.58
C ARG A 42 13.92 2.75 21.27
N ARG A 43 13.51 2.43 20.03
CA ARG A 43 13.08 1.09 19.57
C ARG A 43 13.83 0.67 18.29
N ASN A 44 15.16 0.73 18.33
CA ASN A 44 16.05 0.43 17.20
C ASN A 44 16.58 -1.01 17.17
N ARG A 45 15.99 -1.93 17.94
CA ARG A 45 16.39 -3.35 18.01
C ARG A 45 15.58 -4.29 17.12
N LEU A 46 14.61 -3.77 16.37
CA LEU A 46 13.87 -4.57 15.40
C LEU A 46 14.76 -4.78 14.17
N GLY A 47 14.91 -6.02 13.74
CA GLY A 47 15.56 -6.34 12.47
C GLY A 47 14.68 -5.96 11.29
N ASP A 48 15.28 -5.81 10.11
CA ASP A 48 14.61 -5.34 8.88
C ASP A 48 13.34 -6.14 8.56
N SER A 49 13.38 -7.47 8.67
CA SER A 49 12.21 -8.33 8.43
C SER A 49 11.05 -8.08 9.41
N ALA A 50 11.36 -7.76 10.66
CA ALA A 50 10.33 -7.45 11.66
C ALA A 50 9.70 -6.07 11.40
N ILE A 51 10.50 -5.12 10.93
CA ILE A 51 10.04 -3.79 10.52
C ILE A 51 9.10 -3.90 9.32
N GLU A 52 9.50 -4.63 8.28
CA GLU A 52 8.67 -4.89 7.10
C GLU A 52 7.33 -5.53 7.49
N ALA A 53 7.35 -6.60 8.29
CA ALA A 53 6.14 -7.26 8.76
C ALA A 53 5.21 -6.29 9.51
N CYS A 54 5.75 -5.43 10.37
CA CYS A 54 4.97 -4.41 11.08
C CYS A 54 4.35 -3.39 10.12
N MET A 55 5.09 -2.93 9.11
CA MET A 55 4.57 -2.00 8.10
C MET A 55 3.43 -2.62 7.29
N CYS A 56 3.60 -3.87 6.83
CA CYS A 56 2.57 -4.61 6.09
C CYS A 56 1.31 -4.82 6.93
N LEU A 57 1.46 -5.27 8.19
CA LEU A 57 0.34 -5.45 9.12
C LEU A 57 -0.42 -4.14 9.33
N ASN A 58 0.29 -3.03 9.52
CA ASN A 58 -0.35 -1.73 9.66
C ASN A 58 -1.10 -1.32 8.39
N SER A 59 -0.54 -1.58 7.20
CA SER A 59 -1.20 -1.29 5.93
C SER A 59 -2.42 -2.15 5.64
N TRP A 60 -2.48 -3.39 6.13
CA TRP A 60 -3.56 -4.34 5.83
C TRP A 60 -4.73 -4.27 6.82
N ILE A 61 -4.48 -3.81 8.05
CA ILE A 61 -5.50 -3.70 9.10
C ILE A 61 -6.25 -2.34 9.03
N GLN A 62 -5.62 -1.30 8.46
CA GLN A 62 -6.30 -0.03 8.16
C GLN A 62 -7.43 -0.21 7.14
#